data_AF-A0A7V9UCX1-F1
#
_entry.id   AF-A0A7V9UCX1-F1
#
_cell.length_a   1.000
_cell.length_b   1.000
_cell.length_c   1.000
_cell.angle_alpha   90.00
_cell.angle_beta   90.00
_cell.angle_gamma   90.00
#
_symmetry.space_group_name_H-M   'P 1'
#
loop_
_entity.id
_entity.type
_entity.pdbx_description
1 polymer ?
#
loop_
_entity_poly.entity_id
_entity_poly.type
_entity_poly.pdbx_seq_one_letter_code
_entity_poly.pdbx_strand_id
1 'polypeptide(L)'
;LVSVEMGDEYIETLAMAARGDLDAPFVVVWEGSVFDEHLSGGGYFFKLGADNERTMTSVEWLERLAPKAAAVIAIGSCATWGGIPAAEGNRTGSVAVMDHLGKDYRSAFGVPVVNVPGCSPIGDNFMETAAAVLLFLQGLGPLPDFDELGRPGWLFNETVHRHCPRAGYYEEGVFAEHYGEHECLVELGCWGPVVQCNIAERGIVNGTGGCMQMGGICIGCTMPGFPDKFSPLYVTPPGSLLSSNTSRVFGGFIRRIRRVTMVDKNRTARWENAESPPSGWARYRSKPGGGVKLIHRAYRAYQHSRIGS
;
A
#
# COMPACT_ATOMS: atom_id res chain seq x y z
N LEU A 1 5.98 -23.44 3.94
CA LEU A 1 6.91 -24.29 4.71
C LEU A 1 8.14 -24.56 3.85
N VAL A 2 9.29 -24.02 4.26
CA VAL A 2 10.59 -24.12 3.56
C VAL A 2 11.70 -24.71 4.45
N SER A 3 11.37 -25.06 5.71
CA SER A 3 12.31 -25.74 6.62
C SER A 3 12.53 -27.18 6.17
N VAL A 4 13.75 -27.68 6.35
CA VAL A 4 14.06 -29.10 6.16
C VAL A 4 13.57 -29.90 7.37
N GLU A 5 13.71 -29.31 8.54
CA GLU A 5 13.25 -29.79 9.84
C GLU A 5 11.71 -29.81 9.88
N MET A 6 11.15 -30.84 10.51
CA MET A 6 9.70 -31.05 10.58
C MET A 6 9.30 -31.72 11.88
N GLY A 7 8.04 -31.57 12.27
CA GLY A 7 7.51 -32.17 13.50
C GLY A 7 8.29 -31.71 14.73
N ASP A 8 8.72 -32.66 15.56
CA ASP A 8 9.38 -32.37 16.83
C ASP A 8 10.72 -31.65 16.67
N GLU A 9 11.48 -31.91 15.59
CA GLU A 9 12.75 -31.21 15.31
C GLU A 9 12.53 -29.70 15.09
N TYR A 10 11.47 -29.35 14.37
CA TYR A 10 11.09 -27.95 14.16
C TYR A 10 10.64 -27.30 15.49
N ILE A 11 9.86 -28.03 16.29
CA ILE A 11 9.36 -27.51 17.56
C ILE A 11 10.46 -27.35 18.60
N GLU A 12 11.47 -28.23 18.63
CA GLU A 12 12.59 -28.12 19.56
C GLU A 12 13.35 -26.80 19.37
N THR A 13 13.45 -26.30 18.13
CA THR A 13 14.06 -24.99 17.86
C THR A 13 13.29 -23.85 18.54
N LEU A 14 11.95 -23.89 18.51
CA LEU A 14 11.10 -22.94 19.22
C LEU A 14 11.22 -23.12 20.74
N ALA A 15 11.30 -24.36 21.22
CA ALA A 15 11.45 -24.69 22.63
C ALA A 15 12.78 -24.18 23.20
N MET A 16 13.89 -24.38 22.49
CA MET A 16 15.21 -23.83 22.83
C MET A 16 15.17 -22.30 22.95
N ALA A 17 14.56 -21.62 21.98
CA ALA A 17 14.38 -20.16 22.02
C ALA A 17 13.53 -19.72 23.23
N ALA A 18 12.44 -20.43 23.50
CA ALA A 18 11.54 -20.18 24.62
C ALA A 18 12.21 -20.44 25.98
N ARG A 19 13.14 -21.40 26.09
CA ARG A 19 13.93 -21.65 27.30
C ARG A 19 15.10 -20.67 27.45
N GLY A 20 15.60 -20.12 26.35
CA GLY A 20 16.77 -19.25 26.32
C GLY A 20 18.07 -20.02 26.13
N ASP A 21 17.98 -21.21 25.53
CA ASP A 21 19.11 -22.10 25.28
C ASP A 21 19.84 -21.77 23.96
N LEU A 22 19.34 -20.79 23.21
CA LEU A 22 20.00 -20.33 21.99
C LEU A 22 21.23 -19.49 22.32
N ASP A 23 22.36 -19.80 21.68
CA ASP A 23 23.61 -19.04 21.80
C ASP A 23 23.58 -17.67 21.08
N ALA A 24 22.45 -17.32 20.45
CA ALA A 24 22.30 -16.09 19.68
C ALA A 24 20.92 -15.44 19.88
N PRO A 25 20.81 -14.11 19.79
CA PRO A 25 19.53 -13.43 19.72
C PRO A 25 18.72 -13.87 18.50
N PHE A 26 17.39 -13.87 18.62
CA PHE A 26 16.48 -14.25 17.55
C PHE A 26 15.40 -13.18 17.32
N VAL A 27 14.85 -13.17 16.12
CA VAL A 27 13.70 -12.32 15.74
C VAL A 27 12.49 -13.20 15.56
N VAL A 28 11.35 -12.79 16.11
CA VAL A 28 10.06 -13.45 15.85
C VAL A 28 9.41 -12.75 14.67
N VAL A 29 9.14 -13.49 13.61
CA VAL A 29 8.29 -13.03 12.51
C VAL A 29 6.95 -13.74 12.64
N TRP A 30 5.88 -12.97 12.85
CA TRP A 30 4.55 -13.49 13.08
C TRP A 30 3.62 -13.20 11.91
N GLU A 31 3.07 -14.27 11.32
CA GLU A 31 2.09 -14.22 10.22
C GLU A 31 0.73 -14.73 10.72
N GLY A 32 -0.34 -14.01 10.37
CA GLY A 32 -1.71 -14.32 10.81
C GLY A 32 -2.12 -13.57 12.07
N SER A 33 -3.42 -13.51 12.35
CA SER A 33 -3.95 -12.88 13.57
C SER A 33 -3.66 -13.74 14.80
N VAL A 34 -3.61 -13.12 15.97
CA VAL A 34 -3.54 -13.82 17.26
C VAL A 34 -4.96 -14.17 17.69
N PHE A 35 -5.23 -15.44 17.99
CA PHE A 35 -6.57 -15.91 18.38
C PHE A 35 -6.78 -15.81 19.89
N ASP A 36 -8.00 -15.53 20.32
CA ASP A 36 -8.38 -15.70 21.73
C ASP A 36 -8.73 -17.18 21.97
N GLU A 37 -7.72 -17.95 22.40
CA GLU A 37 -7.87 -19.39 22.64
C GLU A 37 -8.85 -19.70 23.79
N HIS A 38 -9.23 -18.74 24.64
CA HIS A 38 -10.28 -18.94 25.65
C HIS A 38 -11.67 -19.15 25.02
N LEU A 39 -11.89 -18.64 23.80
CA LEU A 39 -13.15 -18.82 23.06
C LEU A 39 -13.24 -20.17 22.34
N SER A 40 -12.17 -20.95 22.32
CA SER A 40 -12.11 -22.26 21.66
C SER A 40 -12.85 -23.37 22.44
N GLY A 41 -13.28 -23.09 23.68
CA GLY A 41 -13.95 -24.03 24.56
C GLY A 41 -13.00 -25.13 25.05
N GLY A 42 -13.29 -26.39 24.71
CA GLY A 42 -12.40 -27.53 25.00
C GLY A 42 -11.40 -27.85 23.87
N GLY A 43 -11.41 -27.05 22.80
CA GLY A 43 -10.57 -27.23 21.61
C GLY A 43 -9.43 -26.21 21.54
N TYR A 44 -9.07 -25.86 20.31
CA TYR A 44 -8.07 -24.85 19.97
C TYR A 44 -8.41 -24.27 18.60
N PHE A 45 -8.14 -22.99 18.37
CA PHE A 45 -8.20 -22.40 17.04
C PHE A 45 -6.93 -22.68 16.25
N PHE A 46 -5.75 -22.55 16.87
CA PHE A 46 -4.49 -22.83 16.19
C PHE A 46 -3.42 -23.45 17.09
N LYS A 47 -3.19 -24.75 16.87
CA LYS A 47 -2.09 -25.52 17.48
C LYS A 47 -0.82 -25.44 16.64
N LEU A 48 0.31 -25.28 17.30
CA LEU A 48 1.64 -25.35 16.70
C LEU A 48 2.51 -26.32 17.52
N GLY A 49 2.40 -27.61 17.21
CA GLY A 49 3.20 -28.66 17.84
C GLY A 49 2.88 -28.93 19.31
N ALA A 50 3.84 -29.54 20.01
CA ALA A 50 3.76 -29.89 21.41
C ALA A 50 5.13 -29.68 22.10
N ASP A 51 5.10 -29.26 23.35
CA ASP A 51 6.28 -29.10 24.21
C ASP A 51 6.11 -30.02 25.42
N ASN A 52 7.02 -30.99 25.60
CA ASN A 52 6.92 -32.04 26.61
C ASN A 52 5.55 -32.76 26.62
N GLU A 53 5.14 -33.25 25.45
CA GLU A 53 3.84 -33.94 25.19
C GLU A 53 2.59 -33.07 25.39
N ARG A 54 2.74 -31.84 25.90
CA ARG A 54 1.64 -30.89 26.02
C ARG A 54 1.45 -30.16 24.71
N THR A 55 0.24 -30.22 24.17
CA THR A 55 -0.16 -29.40 23.01
C THR A 55 0.08 -27.93 23.29
N MET A 56 0.69 -27.25 22.31
CA MET A 56 0.98 -25.82 22.36
C MET A 56 0.14 -25.08 21.33
N THR A 57 -0.51 -24.00 21.73
CA THR A 57 -1.10 -23.06 20.78
C THR A 57 -0.04 -22.14 20.21
N SER A 58 -0.33 -21.55 19.05
CA SER A 58 0.52 -20.51 18.48
C SER A 58 0.67 -19.31 19.42
N VAL A 59 -0.38 -18.96 20.18
CA VAL A 59 -0.40 -17.83 21.12
C VAL A 59 0.52 -18.10 22.30
N GLU A 60 0.50 -19.32 22.85
CA GLU A 60 1.44 -19.70 23.91
C GLU A 60 2.89 -19.63 23.46
N TRP A 61 3.18 -19.95 22.19
CA TRP A 61 4.52 -19.72 21.63
C TRP A 61 4.87 -18.24 21.56
N LEU A 62 3.95 -17.40 21.07
CA LEU A 62 4.16 -15.96 21.02
C LEU A 62 4.48 -15.39 22.41
N GLU A 63 3.72 -15.77 23.44
CA GLU A 63 3.89 -15.31 24.82
C GLU A 63 5.23 -15.74 25.43
N ARG A 64 5.73 -16.93 25.08
CA ARG A 64 7.03 -17.43 25.54
C ARG A 64 8.20 -16.79 24.78
N LEU A 65 8.04 -16.52 23.49
CA LEU A 65 9.11 -16.05 22.60
C LEU A 65 9.25 -14.53 22.61
N ALA A 66 8.13 -13.78 22.56
CA ALA A 66 8.14 -12.33 22.41
C ALA A 66 8.95 -11.59 23.50
N PRO A 67 8.92 -11.98 24.79
CA PRO A 67 9.74 -11.31 25.81
C PRO A 67 11.26 -11.52 25.66
N LYS A 68 11.67 -12.59 24.96
CA LYS A 68 13.08 -12.97 24.76
C LYS A 68 13.62 -12.57 23.38
N ALA A 69 12.72 -12.30 22.44
CA ALA A 69 13.08 -11.92 21.08
C ALA A 69 13.84 -10.58 21.06
N ALA A 70 14.80 -10.45 20.15
CA ALA A 70 15.45 -9.18 19.86
C ALA A 70 14.49 -8.20 19.17
N ALA A 71 13.58 -8.70 18.34
CA ALA A 71 12.47 -7.94 17.78
C ALA A 71 11.29 -8.88 17.45
N VAL A 72 10.10 -8.30 17.39
CA VAL A 72 8.89 -8.95 16.86
C VAL A 72 8.43 -8.18 15.63
N ILE A 73 8.37 -8.86 14.50
CA ILE A 73 7.86 -8.32 13.23
C ILE A 73 6.51 -8.97 12.93
N ALA A 74 5.45 -8.19 12.96
CA ALA A 74 4.12 -8.62 12.53
C ALA A 74 4.01 -8.41 11.01
N ILE A 75 3.90 -9.51 10.25
CA ILE A 75 3.83 -9.49 8.79
C ILE A 75 2.40 -9.75 8.31
N GLY A 76 1.91 -8.82 7.49
CA GLY A 76 0.58 -8.86 6.89
C GLY A 76 -0.51 -8.33 7.81
N SER A 77 -1.61 -7.89 7.20
CA SER A 77 -2.66 -7.16 7.90
C SER A 77 -3.38 -7.96 8.98
N CYS A 78 -3.37 -9.29 8.87
CA CYS A 78 -3.88 -10.16 9.93
C CYS A 78 -3.02 -10.04 11.20
N ALA A 79 -1.70 -10.06 11.07
CA ALA A 79 -0.79 -9.94 12.20
C ALA A 79 -0.75 -8.52 12.75
N THR A 80 -0.78 -7.51 11.89
CA THR A 80 -0.65 -6.12 12.31
C THR A 80 -1.94 -5.55 12.88
N TRP A 81 -3.12 -5.93 12.33
CA TRP A 81 -4.42 -5.29 12.65
C TRP A 81 -5.54 -6.30 12.97
N GLY A 82 -5.26 -7.60 13.02
CA GLY A 82 -6.28 -8.66 13.06
C GLY A 82 -6.84 -9.00 11.67
N GLY A 83 -7.02 -8.01 10.79
CA GLY A 83 -7.36 -8.20 9.37
C GLY A 83 -8.69 -8.93 9.16
N ILE A 84 -8.79 -9.74 8.10
CA ILE A 84 -10.03 -10.47 7.76
C ILE A 84 -10.51 -11.39 8.91
N PRO A 85 -9.64 -12.15 9.61
CA PRO A 85 -10.09 -12.94 10.77
C PRO A 85 -10.73 -12.12 11.89
N ALA A 86 -10.34 -10.86 12.04
CA ALA A 86 -10.86 -9.93 13.05
C ALA A 86 -12.04 -9.08 12.56
N ALA A 87 -12.51 -9.28 11.32
CA ALA A 87 -13.63 -8.55 10.74
C ALA A 87 -14.94 -8.80 11.49
N GLU A 88 -15.98 -8.00 11.18
CA GLU A 88 -17.32 -8.13 11.74
C GLU A 88 -17.81 -9.58 11.70
N GLY A 89 -18.28 -10.08 12.85
CA GLY A 89 -18.62 -11.50 13.05
C GLY A 89 -17.45 -12.39 13.52
N ASN A 90 -16.32 -11.80 13.94
CA ASN A 90 -15.17 -12.47 14.55
C ASN A 90 -15.58 -13.44 15.67
N ARG A 91 -15.44 -14.75 15.42
CA ARG A 91 -15.77 -15.82 16.39
C ARG A 91 -14.55 -16.37 17.14
N THR A 92 -13.36 -16.02 16.69
CA THR A 92 -12.09 -16.55 17.24
C THR A 92 -11.41 -15.53 18.15
N GLY A 93 -12.04 -14.37 18.39
CA GLY A 93 -11.44 -13.26 19.13
C GLY A 93 -10.12 -12.81 18.51
N SER A 94 -9.98 -12.93 17.19
CA SER A 94 -8.76 -12.56 16.47
C SER A 94 -8.39 -11.11 16.72
N VAL A 95 -7.14 -10.86 17.08
CA VAL A 95 -6.56 -9.53 17.29
C VAL A 95 -5.19 -9.40 16.63
N ALA A 96 -4.66 -8.18 16.58
CA ALA A 96 -3.29 -7.93 16.18
C ALA A 96 -2.28 -8.41 17.22
N VAL A 97 -1.05 -8.65 16.77
CA VAL A 97 0.11 -8.91 17.66
C VAL A 97 0.33 -7.75 18.63
N MET A 98 0.24 -6.50 18.15
CA MET A 98 0.43 -5.32 19.00
C MET A 98 -0.69 -5.14 20.04
N ASP A 99 -1.91 -5.59 19.72
CA ASP A 99 -3.03 -5.56 20.66
C ASP A 99 -2.87 -6.64 21.72
N HIS A 100 -2.43 -7.85 21.32
CA HIS A 100 -2.17 -8.97 22.24
C HIS A 100 -1.02 -8.68 23.20
N LEU A 101 0.12 -8.19 22.68
CA LEU A 101 1.30 -7.88 23.50
C LEU A 101 1.14 -6.58 24.30
N GLY A 102 0.25 -5.69 23.84
CA GLY A 102 -0.04 -4.41 24.47
C GLY A 102 0.90 -3.27 24.04
N LYS A 103 0.40 -2.03 24.14
CA LYS A 103 1.11 -0.80 23.71
C LYS A 103 2.48 -0.57 24.38
N ASP A 104 2.65 -1.08 25.60
CA ASP A 104 3.85 -0.89 26.41
C ASP A 104 4.89 -2.00 26.15
N TYR A 105 4.57 -3.00 25.33
CA TYR A 105 5.48 -4.07 24.96
C TYR A 105 6.76 -3.51 24.33
N ARG A 106 7.89 -4.04 24.79
CA ARG A 106 9.20 -3.88 24.18
C ARG A 106 9.89 -5.23 24.15
N SER A 107 10.56 -5.53 23.05
CA SER A 107 11.42 -6.70 22.91
C SER A 107 12.58 -6.67 23.91
N ALA A 108 13.36 -7.75 24.00
CA ALA A 108 14.57 -7.79 24.85
C ALA A 108 15.60 -6.69 24.50
N PHE A 109 15.50 -6.10 23.31
CA PHE A 109 16.36 -5.02 22.81
C PHE A 109 15.64 -3.66 22.76
N GLY A 110 14.47 -3.54 23.39
CA GLY A 110 13.74 -2.28 23.49
C GLY A 110 12.93 -1.90 22.23
N VAL A 111 12.73 -2.84 21.29
CA VAL A 111 12.02 -2.57 20.03
C VAL A 111 10.52 -2.82 20.23
N PRO A 112 9.62 -1.89 19.83
CA PRO A 112 8.18 -2.18 19.80
C PRO A 112 7.85 -3.22 18.72
N VAL A 113 6.58 -3.64 18.63
CA VAL A 113 6.15 -4.46 17.49
C VAL A 113 6.35 -3.69 16.19
N VAL A 114 7.08 -4.29 15.25
CA VAL A 114 7.30 -3.73 13.91
C VAL A 114 6.21 -4.23 12.98
N ASN A 115 5.35 -3.33 12.51
CA ASN A 115 4.19 -3.68 11.70
C ASN A 115 4.48 -3.53 10.20
N VAL A 116 4.39 -4.63 9.45
CA VAL A 116 4.52 -4.65 7.98
C VAL A 116 3.21 -5.11 7.35
N PRO A 117 2.22 -4.21 7.18
CA PRO A 117 0.88 -4.60 6.75
C PRO A 117 0.78 -4.86 5.24
N GLY A 118 -0.35 -5.46 4.85
CA GLY A 118 -0.72 -5.82 3.48
C GLY A 118 -1.37 -7.21 3.44
N CYS A 119 -2.19 -7.49 2.43
CA CYS A 119 -2.92 -8.76 2.30
C CYS A 119 -2.79 -9.34 0.88
N SER A 120 -1.62 -9.85 0.47
CA SER A 120 -0.34 -9.93 1.21
C SER A 120 0.44 -8.60 1.18
N PRO A 121 1.44 -8.39 2.07
CA PRO A 121 2.39 -7.30 1.90
C PRO A 121 3.21 -7.48 0.61
N ILE A 122 3.76 -6.38 0.11
CA ILE A 122 4.77 -6.43 -0.96
C ILE A 122 6.02 -7.11 -0.39
N GLY A 123 6.56 -8.10 -1.11
CA GLY A 123 7.72 -8.88 -0.65
C GLY A 123 8.91 -8.00 -0.29
N ASP A 124 9.21 -7.01 -1.14
CA ASP A 124 10.26 -6.04 -0.87
C ASP A 124 10.03 -5.22 0.39
N ASN A 125 8.79 -4.81 0.69
CA ASN A 125 8.49 -4.04 1.91
C ASN A 125 8.87 -4.85 3.16
N PHE A 126 8.60 -6.15 3.16
CA PHE A 126 9.04 -7.02 4.25
C PHE A 126 10.55 -7.19 4.28
N MET A 127 11.19 -7.50 3.15
CA MET A 127 12.64 -7.73 3.08
C MET A 127 13.44 -6.49 3.49
N GLU A 128 13.03 -5.30 3.05
CA GLU A 128 13.64 -4.03 3.45
C GLU A 128 13.47 -3.77 4.94
N THR A 129 12.28 -4.02 5.48
CA THR A 129 12.03 -3.84 6.91
C THR A 129 12.85 -4.81 7.75
N ALA A 130 12.88 -6.09 7.38
CA ALA A 130 13.69 -7.11 8.05
C ALA A 130 15.17 -6.75 8.00
N ALA A 131 15.69 -6.33 6.84
CA ALA A 131 17.07 -5.88 6.70
C ALA A 131 17.37 -4.65 7.58
N ALA A 132 16.49 -3.64 7.60
CA ALA A 132 16.65 -2.45 8.43
C ALA A 132 16.66 -2.79 9.93
N VAL A 133 15.76 -3.66 10.38
CA VAL A 133 15.71 -4.13 11.77
C VAL A 133 16.98 -4.91 12.12
N LEU A 134 17.46 -5.82 11.26
CA LEU A 134 18.68 -6.58 11.50
C LEU A 134 19.93 -5.68 11.55
N LEU A 135 20.04 -4.69 10.65
CA LEU A 135 21.13 -3.71 10.66
C LEU A 135 21.13 -2.87 11.94
N PHE A 136 19.96 -2.46 12.41
CA PHE A 136 19.81 -1.76 13.69
C PHE A 136 20.23 -2.65 14.87
N LEU A 137 19.76 -3.90 14.93
CA LEU A 137 20.10 -4.84 16.01
C LEU A 137 21.60 -5.16 16.06
N GLN A 138 22.30 -5.11 14.92
CA GLN A 138 23.76 -5.25 14.85
C GLN A 138 24.53 -3.96 15.17
N GLY A 139 23.85 -2.84 15.44
CA GLY A 139 24.47 -1.53 15.67
C GLY A 139 25.10 -0.91 14.42
N LEU A 140 24.76 -1.42 13.22
CA LEU A 140 25.28 -0.94 11.93
C LEU A 140 24.38 0.12 11.29
N GLY A 141 23.16 0.28 11.79
CA GLY A 141 22.19 1.25 11.29
C GLY A 141 21.47 2.00 12.42
N PRO A 142 20.87 3.16 12.12
CA PRO A 142 20.02 3.86 13.08
C PRO A 142 18.73 3.08 13.34
N LEU A 143 18.03 3.43 14.42
CA LEU A 143 16.66 2.97 14.62
C LEU A 143 15.81 3.44 13.42
N PRO A 144 15.10 2.54 12.72
CA PRO A 144 14.26 2.94 11.60
C PRO A 144 13.15 3.88 12.06
N ASP A 145 12.75 4.81 11.19
CA ASP A 145 11.62 5.69 11.47
C ASP A 145 10.31 4.92 11.34
N PHE A 146 9.45 5.03 12.34
CA PHE A 146 8.15 4.37 12.40
C PHE A 146 7.06 5.41 12.57
N ASP A 147 5.94 5.22 11.88
CA ASP A 147 4.76 6.04 12.09
C ASP A 147 4.02 5.69 13.39
N GLU A 148 2.92 6.40 13.65
CA GLU A 148 2.09 6.21 14.85
C GLU A 148 1.47 4.80 14.99
N LEU A 149 1.47 4.01 13.91
CA LEU A 149 0.98 2.63 13.89
C LEU A 149 2.13 1.61 13.93
N GLY A 150 3.37 2.04 14.15
CA GLY A 150 4.54 1.15 14.17
C GLY A 150 4.92 0.61 12.80
N ARG A 151 4.50 1.29 11.71
CA ARG A 151 4.87 0.91 10.35
C ARG A 151 6.13 1.67 9.90
N PRO A 152 7.01 1.06 9.10
CA PRO A 152 8.15 1.74 8.49
C PRO A 152 7.73 3.01 7.73
N GLY A 153 8.15 4.19 8.20
CA GLY A 153 7.68 5.48 7.67
C GLY A 153 7.97 5.63 6.16
N TRP A 154 9.14 5.19 5.71
CA TRP A 154 9.54 5.27 4.29
C TRP A 154 8.68 4.40 3.35
N LEU A 155 7.90 3.45 3.89
CA LEU A 155 7.03 2.57 3.10
C LEU A 155 5.55 2.98 3.15
N PHE A 156 5.12 3.62 4.25
CA PHE A 156 3.71 3.85 4.55
C PHE A 156 3.33 5.31 4.85
N ASN A 157 4.25 6.28 4.70
CA ASN A 157 3.94 7.70 4.94
C ASN A 157 3.01 8.30 3.87
N GLU A 158 3.13 7.88 2.62
CA GLU A 158 2.35 8.43 1.51
C GLU A 158 1.16 7.55 1.13
N THR A 159 0.15 8.19 0.55
CA THR A 159 -1.01 7.45 0.05
C THR A 159 -0.76 6.86 -1.32
N VAL A 160 -1.48 5.79 -1.61
CA VAL A 160 -1.52 5.15 -2.94
C VAL A 160 -1.76 6.18 -4.05
N HIS A 161 -2.63 7.17 -3.80
CA HIS A 161 -3.01 8.15 -4.81
C HIS A 161 -1.88 9.11 -5.20
N ARG A 162 -0.96 9.42 -4.27
CA ARG A 162 0.19 10.30 -4.53
C ARG A 162 1.10 9.79 -5.64
N HIS A 163 1.13 8.48 -5.83
CA HIS A 163 1.97 7.79 -6.80
C HIS A 163 1.16 6.99 -7.83
N CYS A 164 -0.16 7.23 -7.90
CA CYS A 164 -1.03 6.47 -8.79
C CYS A 164 -0.81 6.90 -10.26
N PRO A 165 -0.58 5.96 -11.19
CA PRO A 165 -0.43 6.31 -12.62
C PRO A 165 -1.73 6.87 -13.22
N ARG A 166 -2.87 6.62 -12.58
CA ARG A 166 -4.18 7.14 -12.97
C ARG A 166 -4.51 8.50 -12.33
N ALA A 167 -3.59 9.11 -11.58
CA ALA A 167 -3.82 10.37 -10.87
C ALA A 167 -4.11 11.54 -11.82
N GLY A 168 -3.52 11.57 -13.02
CA GLY A 168 -3.82 12.59 -14.03
C GLY A 168 -5.28 12.58 -14.48
N TYR A 169 -5.89 11.39 -14.62
CA TYR A 169 -7.32 11.27 -14.92
C TYR A 169 -8.18 11.78 -13.76
N TYR A 170 -7.77 11.53 -12.52
CA TYR A 170 -8.45 12.06 -11.34
C TYR A 170 -8.37 13.60 -11.28
N GLU A 171 -7.19 14.19 -11.47
CA GLU A 171 -6.98 15.65 -11.55
C GLU A 171 -7.89 16.26 -12.63
N GLU A 172 -7.97 15.60 -13.78
CA GLU A 172 -8.81 16.02 -14.87
C GLU A 172 -10.29 15.66 -14.66
N GLY A 173 -10.70 15.00 -13.57
CA GLY A 173 -12.10 14.63 -13.36
C GLY A 173 -12.65 13.69 -14.44
N VAL A 174 -11.82 12.79 -14.94
CA VAL A 174 -12.15 11.74 -15.91
C VAL A 174 -12.11 10.41 -15.18
N PHE A 175 -13.27 9.78 -15.03
CA PHE A 175 -13.45 8.58 -14.22
C PHE A 175 -13.95 7.43 -15.09
N ALA A 176 -13.54 6.23 -14.73
CA ALA A 176 -14.03 5.01 -15.34
C ALA A 176 -15.47 4.74 -14.90
N GLU A 177 -16.33 4.37 -15.85
CA GLU A 177 -17.70 3.92 -15.59
C GLU A 177 -17.76 2.39 -15.47
N HIS A 178 -16.79 1.70 -16.09
CA HIS A 178 -16.71 0.24 -16.11
C HIS A 178 -15.29 -0.28 -15.86
N TYR A 179 -15.18 -1.49 -15.31
CA TYR A 179 -13.90 -2.18 -15.20
C TYR A 179 -13.32 -2.50 -16.59
N GLY A 180 -11.99 -2.37 -16.72
CA GLY A 180 -11.27 -2.53 -17.99
C GLY A 180 -10.93 -1.20 -18.67
N GLU A 181 -11.55 -0.11 -18.24
CA GLU A 181 -11.20 1.24 -18.67
C GLU A 181 -9.87 1.71 -18.04
N HIS A 182 -9.22 2.66 -18.69
CA HIS A 182 -7.87 3.14 -18.33
C HIS A 182 -7.88 4.38 -17.42
N GLU A 183 -9.06 4.99 -17.27
CA GLU A 183 -9.39 6.17 -16.47
C GLU A 183 -9.33 5.89 -14.94
N CYS A 184 -9.51 6.91 -14.11
CA CYS A 184 -9.46 6.75 -12.66
C CYS A 184 -10.63 5.90 -12.11
N LEU A 185 -10.31 4.94 -11.24
CA LEU A 185 -11.25 3.94 -10.70
C LEU A 185 -11.95 4.37 -9.39
N VAL A 186 -11.84 5.63 -8.98
CA VAL A 186 -12.37 6.09 -7.68
C VAL A 186 -13.87 5.85 -7.55
N GLU A 187 -14.62 6.03 -8.63
CA GLU A 187 -16.08 5.83 -8.62
C GLU A 187 -16.48 4.36 -8.65
N LEU A 188 -15.55 3.45 -8.97
CA LEU A 188 -15.78 2.01 -8.93
C LEU A 188 -15.45 1.37 -7.56
N GLY A 189 -14.98 2.16 -6.58
CA GLY A 189 -14.64 1.67 -5.23
C GLY A 189 -13.19 1.89 -4.80
N CYS A 190 -12.37 2.60 -5.58
CA CYS A 190 -10.95 2.76 -5.23
C CYS A 190 -10.74 3.72 -4.04
N TRP A 191 -10.22 3.19 -2.94
CA TRP A 191 -9.85 3.92 -1.73
C TRP A 191 -8.44 4.50 -1.74
N GLY A 192 -7.74 4.45 -2.89
CA GLY A 192 -6.36 4.92 -3.02
C GLY A 192 -6.06 6.32 -2.46
N PRO A 193 -6.99 7.30 -2.51
CA PRO A 193 -6.77 8.63 -1.92
C PRO A 193 -6.45 8.66 -0.42
N VAL A 194 -6.88 7.66 0.35
CA VAL A 194 -6.76 7.62 1.82
C VAL A 194 -6.01 6.40 2.35
N VAL A 195 -5.49 5.55 1.46
CA VAL A 195 -4.79 4.31 1.82
C VAL A 195 -3.30 4.55 1.76
N GLN A 196 -2.59 4.25 2.84
CA GLN A 196 -1.13 4.31 2.96
C GLN A 196 -0.51 3.02 2.45
N CYS A 197 0.06 3.07 1.25
CA CYS A 197 0.73 1.94 0.59
C CYS A 197 1.50 2.42 -0.64
N ASN A 198 2.75 1.98 -0.79
CA ASN A 198 3.65 2.32 -1.89
C ASN A 198 3.45 1.47 -3.17
N ILE A 199 2.45 0.56 -3.22
CA ILE A 199 2.27 -0.37 -4.35
C ILE A 199 2.14 0.34 -5.72
N ALA A 200 1.65 1.58 -5.74
CA ALA A 200 1.42 2.33 -6.97
C ALA A 200 2.72 2.82 -7.62
N GLU A 201 3.72 3.23 -6.84
CA GLU A 201 5.05 3.57 -7.36
C GLU A 201 5.92 2.34 -7.56
N ARG A 202 5.81 1.37 -6.66
CA ARG A 202 6.74 0.25 -6.56
C ARG A 202 6.40 -0.94 -7.44
N GLY A 203 5.12 -1.15 -7.74
CA GLY A 203 4.61 -2.42 -8.28
C GLY A 203 4.57 -3.53 -7.23
N ILE A 204 4.09 -4.72 -7.61
CA ILE A 204 4.02 -5.87 -6.68
C ILE A 204 5.29 -6.72 -6.73
N VAL A 205 5.88 -6.92 -7.91
CA VAL A 205 7.10 -7.71 -8.12
C VAL A 205 7.95 -7.03 -9.19
N ASN A 206 9.19 -6.65 -8.86
CA ASN A 206 10.15 -6.07 -9.81
C ASN A 206 9.56 -4.93 -10.68
N GLY A 207 8.86 -3.98 -10.05
CA GLY A 207 8.23 -2.86 -10.78
C GLY A 207 7.01 -3.24 -11.63
N THR A 208 6.57 -4.51 -11.59
CA THR A 208 5.47 -5.03 -12.39
C THR A 208 4.23 -5.22 -11.53
N GLY A 209 3.05 -4.92 -12.10
CA GLY A 209 1.75 -5.19 -11.51
C GLY A 209 1.35 -4.19 -10.42
N GLY A 210 0.57 -4.63 -9.45
CA GLY A 210 -0.06 -3.74 -8.47
C GLY A 210 -1.48 -3.34 -8.87
N CYS A 211 -2.28 -2.92 -7.89
CA CYS A 211 -3.74 -2.87 -8.01
C CYS A 211 -4.21 -1.97 -9.16
N MET A 212 -4.02 -0.66 -9.03
CA MET A 212 -4.55 0.32 -9.99
C MET A 212 -3.83 0.29 -11.33
N GLN A 213 -2.55 -0.11 -11.34
CA GLN A 213 -1.79 -0.33 -12.57
C GLN A 213 -2.50 -1.37 -13.46
N MET A 214 -3.04 -2.43 -12.84
CA MET A 214 -3.74 -3.51 -13.53
C MET A 214 -5.26 -3.32 -13.62
N GLY A 215 -5.79 -2.15 -13.28
CA GLY A 215 -7.24 -1.89 -13.32
C GLY A 215 -8.04 -2.38 -12.11
N GLY A 216 -7.35 -2.83 -11.05
CA GLY A 216 -7.95 -3.17 -9.77
C GLY A 216 -8.11 -1.95 -8.86
N ILE A 217 -9.25 -1.85 -8.18
CA ILE A 217 -9.46 -0.83 -7.16
C ILE A 217 -8.55 -1.08 -5.95
N CYS A 218 -8.12 0.00 -5.29
CA CYS A 218 -7.49 -0.12 -3.98
C CYS A 218 -8.57 -0.42 -2.93
N ILE A 219 -8.42 -1.54 -2.22
CA ILE A 219 -9.37 -1.98 -1.19
C ILE A 219 -8.93 -1.62 0.23
N GLY A 220 -7.81 -0.89 0.38
CA GLY A 220 -7.28 -0.51 1.70
C GLY A 220 -6.61 -1.63 2.48
N CYS A 221 -6.10 -2.68 1.82
CA CYS A 221 -5.60 -3.88 2.49
C CYS A 221 -4.44 -3.67 3.47
N THR A 222 -3.76 -2.51 3.46
CA THR A 222 -2.68 -2.16 4.42
C THR A 222 -3.17 -1.39 5.65
N MET A 223 -4.45 -0.99 5.68
CA MET A 223 -5.00 -0.10 6.69
C MET A 223 -5.61 -0.88 7.86
N PRO A 224 -5.59 -0.34 9.11
CA PRO A 224 -6.20 -1.01 10.26
C PRO A 224 -7.70 -1.25 10.13
N GLY A 225 -8.42 -0.41 9.38
CA GLY A 225 -9.86 -0.58 9.17
C GLY A 225 -10.25 -1.68 8.17
N PHE A 226 -9.29 -2.39 7.59
CA PHE A 226 -9.57 -3.42 6.59
C PHE A 226 -10.00 -4.75 7.22
N PRO A 227 -11.10 -5.37 6.75
CA PRO A 227 -11.89 -5.01 5.56
C PRO A 227 -13.13 -4.13 5.84
N ASP A 228 -13.58 -4.02 7.08
CA ASP A 228 -14.92 -3.52 7.40
C ASP A 228 -15.16 -2.06 7.02
N LYS A 229 -14.19 -1.16 7.32
CA LYS A 229 -14.31 0.26 6.99
C LYS A 229 -14.23 0.56 5.49
N PHE A 230 -13.84 -0.41 4.70
CA PHE A 230 -13.69 -0.30 3.24
C PHE A 230 -14.82 -1.01 2.49
N SER A 231 -15.71 -1.71 3.21
CA SER A 231 -16.80 -2.49 2.64
C SER A 231 -18.12 -1.71 2.59
N PRO A 232 -18.99 -1.93 1.58
CA PRO A 232 -18.79 -2.81 0.42
C PRO A 232 -17.72 -2.29 -0.55
N LEU A 233 -16.83 -3.18 -1.01
CA LEU A 233 -15.62 -2.79 -1.76
C LEU A 233 -15.90 -2.13 -3.11
N TYR A 234 -16.97 -2.54 -3.80
CA TYR A 234 -17.25 -2.14 -5.19
C TYR A 234 -18.25 -0.98 -5.30
N VAL A 235 -18.34 -0.17 -4.25
CA VAL A 235 -19.20 1.02 -4.20
C VAL A 235 -18.31 2.24 -4.04
N THR A 236 -18.66 3.33 -4.72
CA THR A 236 -17.94 4.60 -4.63
C THR A 236 -17.73 5.01 -3.17
N PRO A 237 -16.49 5.27 -2.72
CA PRO A 237 -16.24 5.72 -1.36
C PRO A 237 -17.01 7.02 -1.08
N PRO A 238 -17.76 7.14 0.03
CA PRO A 238 -18.65 8.28 0.25
C PRO A 238 -17.92 9.63 0.25
N GLY A 239 -16.72 9.69 0.83
CA GLY A 239 -15.86 10.89 0.81
C GLY A 239 -15.36 11.27 -0.58
N SER A 240 -15.35 10.34 -1.53
CA SER A 240 -14.89 10.61 -2.89
C SER A 240 -15.92 11.38 -3.73
N LEU A 241 -17.22 11.31 -3.43
CA LEU A 241 -18.29 11.97 -4.21
C LEU A 241 -18.07 13.48 -4.37
N LEU A 242 -17.73 14.16 -3.26
CA LEU A 242 -17.44 15.60 -3.27
C LEU A 242 -16.20 15.89 -4.12
N SER A 243 -15.14 15.10 -3.93
CA SER A 243 -13.86 15.29 -4.62
C SER A 243 -13.96 15.00 -6.12
N SER A 244 -14.73 13.99 -6.53
CA SER A 244 -14.95 13.63 -7.93
C SER A 244 -15.74 14.71 -8.66
N ASN A 245 -16.81 15.21 -8.05
CA ASN A 245 -17.61 16.30 -8.65
C ASN A 245 -16.81 17.59 -8.76
N THR A 246 -16.02 17.93 -7.73
CA THR A 246 -15.12 19.08 -7.78
C THR A 246 -14.08 18.93 -8.89
N SER A 247 -13.47 17.75 -9.00
CA SER A 247 -12.48 17.45 -10.04
C SER A 247 -13.08 17.49 -11.45
N ARG A 248 -14.33 17.06 -11.66
CA ARG A 248 -15.02 17.22 -12.97
C ARG A 248 -15.09 18.68 -13.42
N VAL A 249 -15.47 19.57 -12.50
CA VAL A 249 -15.65 21.01 -12.79
C VAL A 249 -14.30 21.64 -13.15
N PHE A 250 -13.31 21.52 -12.28
CA PHE A 250 -11.98 22.10 -12.53
C PHE A 250 -11.27 21.41 -13.68
N GLY A 251 -11.32 20.08 -13.73
CA GLY A 251 -10.73 19.27 -14.78
C GLY A 251 -11.28 19.61 -16.16
N GLY A 252 -12.59 19.87 -16.30
CA GLY A 252 -13.19 20.30 -17.56
C GLY A 252 -12.57 21.58 -18.13
N PHE A 253 -12.27 22.54 -17.25
CA PHE A 253 -11.57 23.76 -17.61
C PHE A 253 -10.09 23.51 -17.93
N ILE A 254 -9.36 22.79 -17.07
CA ILE A 254 -7.94 22.46 -17.25
C ILE A 254 -7.71 21.71 -18.56
N ARG A 255 -8.51 20.69 -18.88
CA ARG A 255 -8.43 19.94 -20.15
C ARG A 255 -8.57 20.85 -21.36
N ARG A 256 -9.48 21.83 -21.30
CA ARG A 256 -9.70 22.78 -22.41
C ARG A 256 -8.48 23.65 -22.64
N ILE A 257 -7.87 24.16 -21.58
CA ILE A 257 -6.64 24.98 -21.67
C ILE A 257 -5.46 24.13 -22.12
N ARG A 258 -5.24 22.95 -21.52
CA ARG A 258 -4.18 22.01 -21.93
C ARG A 258 -4.29 21.66 -23.41
N ARG A 259 -5.51 21.45 -23.92
CA ARG A 259 -5.76 21.19 -25.35
C ARG A 259 -5.33 22.36 -26.25
N VAL A 260 -5.58 23.60 -25.85
CA VAL A 260 -5.13 24.78 -26.63
C VAL A 260 -3.61 24.79 -26.77
N THR A 261 -2.90 24.59 -25.66
CA THR A 261 -1.42 24.51 -25.67
C THR A 261 -0.92 23.30 -26.45
N MET A 262 -1.55 22.13 -26.30
CA MET A 262 -1.18 20.92 -27.03
C MET A 262 -1.32 21.09 -28.56
N VAL A 263 -2.37 21.78 -29.03
CA VAL A 263 -2.55 22.08 -30.46
C VAL A 263 -1.45 23.00 -30.99
N ASP A 264 -0.96 23.95 -30.19
CA ASP A 264 0.21 24.78 -30.53
C ASP A 264 1.48 23.91 -30.60
N LYS A 265 1.77 23.14 -29.55
CA LYS A 265 3.01 22.37 -29.43
C LYS A 265 3.12 21.19 -30.39
N ASN A 266 2.01 20.69 -30.92
CA ASN A 266 2.01 19.69 -31.99
C ASN A 266 2.34 20.27 -33.38
N ARG A 267 2.73 21.54 -33.49
CA ARG A 267 3.13 22.18 -34.75
C ARG A 267 4.58 22.63 -34.70
N THR A 268 5.31 22.30 -35.76
CA THR A 268 6.62 22.90 -36.00
C THR A 268 6.46 24.29 -36.62
N ALA A 269 7.52 25.11 -36.60
CA ALA A 269 7.52 26.42 -37.25
C ALA A 269 7.13 26.38 -38.74
N ARG A 270 7.39 25.26 -39.44
CA ARG A 270 7.03 25.08 -40.85
C ARG A 270 5.53 24.91 -41.08
N TRP A 271 4.81 24.32 -40.12
CA TRP A 271 3.39 23.97 -40.28
C TRP A 271 2.45 24.94 -39.56
N GLU A 272 3.00 25.99 -38.97
CA GLU A 272 2.24 26.95 -38.15
C GLU A 272 1.12 27.62 -38.94
N ASN A 273 1.41 27.99 -40.20
CA ASN A 273 0.48 28.62 -41.13
C ASN A 273 -0.06 27.65 -42.20
N ALA A 274 0.25 26.35 -42.11
CA ALA A 274 -0.23 25.38 -43.09
C ALA A 274 -1.76 25.23 -43.01
N GLU A 275 -2.42 25.32 -44.17
CA GLU A 275 -3.88 25.16 -44.28
C GLU A 275 -4.34 23.70 -44.25
N SER A 276 -3.41 22.78 -44.53
CA SER A 276 -3.59 21.33 -44.55
C SER A 276 -2.70 20.63 -43.50
N PRO A 277 -3.09 19.46 -43.00
CA PRO A 277 -2.26 18.66 -42.11
C PRO A 277 -0.94 18.27 -42.81
N PRO A 278 0.16 18.07 -42.06
CA PRO A 278 1.46 17.77 -42.65
C PRO A 278 1.59 16.34 -43.19
N SER A 279 0.68 15.43 -42.84
CA SER A 279 0.67 14.04 -43.31
C SER A 279 -0.51 13.79 -44.24
N GLY A 280 -0.27 13.08 -45.34
CA GLY A 280 -1.31 12.70 -46.32
C GLY A 280 -2.40 11.77 -45.76
N TRP A 281 -2.16 11.16 -44.60
CA TRP A 281 -3.12 10.32 -43.88
C TRP A 281 -3.84 11.05 -42.75
N ALA A 282 -3.41 12.28 -42.42
CA ALA A 282 -3.97 13.02 -41.31
C ALA A 282 -5.28 13.74 -41.70
N ARG A 283 -6.31 13.59 -40.87
CA ARG A 283 -7.52 14.40 -40.92
C ARG A 283 -7.46 15.45 -39.81
N TYR A 284 -7.81 16.71 -40.09
CA TYR A 284 -7.95 17.70 -39.01
C TYR A 284 -9.10 17.27 -38.09
N ARG A 285 -8.78 16.79 -36.88
CA ARG A 285 -9.76 16.53 -35.82
C ARG A 285 -10.33 17.83 -35.26
N SER A 286 -9.56 18.92 -35.34
CA SER A 286 -9.99 20.30 -35.09
C SER A 286 -9.08 21.26 -35.85
N LYS A 287 -9.62 22.05 -36.79
CA LYS A 287 -8.90 23.24 -37.29
C LYS A 287 -8.96 24.30 -36.17
N PRO A 288 -7.85 24.92 -35.76
CA PRO A 288 -7.92 25.98 -34.75
C PRO A 288 -8.73 27.15 -35.31
N GLY A 289 -9.87 27.42 -34.68
CA GLY A 289 -10.70 28.59 -34.98
C GLY A 289 -9.94 29.90 -34.71
N GLY A 290 -10.47 31.02 -35.21
CA GLY A 290 -9.80 32.33 -35.12
C GLY A 290 -9.35 32.72 -33.71
N GLY A 291 -10.16 32.44 -32.69
CA GLY A 291 -9.81 32.72 -31.28
C GLY A 291 -8.62 31.91 -30.75
N VAL A 292 -8.43 30.67 -31.22
CA VAL A 292 -7.28 29.82 -30.82
C VAL A 292 -5.99 30.37 -31.40
N LYS A 293 -6.01 30.85 -32.66
CA LYS A 293 -4.85 31.48 -33.30
C LYS A 293 -4.39 32.75 -32.57
N LEU A 294 -5.34 33.54 -32.04
CA LEU A 294 -5.02 34.74 -31.25
C LEU A 294 -4.35 34.38 -29.92
N ILE A 295 -4.87 33.37 -29.22
CA ILE A 295 -4.27 32.86 -27.98
C ILE A 295 -2.85 32.32 -28.25
N HIS A 296 -2.63 31.60 -29.35
CA HIS A 296 -1.29 31.10 -29.71
C HIS A 296 -0.29 32.23 -29.96
N ARG A 297 -0.69 33.29 -30.67
CA ARG A 297 0.17 34.47 -30.87
C ARG A 297 0.53 35.15 -29.55
N ALA A 298 -0.43 35.33 -28.65
CA ALA A 298 -0.20 35.89 -27.33
C ALA A 298 0.72 34.98 -26.47
N TYR A 299 0.51 33.67 -26.51
CA TYR A 299 1.31 32.68 -25.79
C TYR A 299 2.76 32.68 -26.26
N ARG A 300 3.01 32.76 -27.57
CA ARG A 300 4.35 32.88 -28.14
C ARG A 300 5.02 34.20 -27.73
N ALA A 301 4.32 35.32 -27.85
CA ALA A 301 4.84 36.61 -27.42
C ALA A 301 5.26 36.59 -25.94
N TYR A 302 4.44 35.98 -25.08
CA TYR A 302 4.77 35.79 -23.67
C TYR A 302 5.96 34.83 -23.46
N GLN A 303 5.96 33.65 -24.09
CA GLN A 303 7.00 32.63 -23.93
C GLN A 303 8.39 33.14 -24.36
N HIS A 304 8.45 33.96 -25.41
CA HIS A 304 9.70 34.53 -25.92
C HIS A 304 10.01 35.93 -25.38
N SER A 305 9.14 36.53 -24.56
CA SER A 305 9.36 37.86 -23.98
C SER A 305 10.62 37.97 -23.11
N ARG A 306 11.13 36.84 -22.60
CA ARG A 306 12.33 36.75 -21.76
C ARG A 306 13.59 36.28 -22.47
N ILE A 307 13.53 36.06 -23.79
CA ILE A 307 14.68 35.58 -24.58
C ILE A 307 15.42 36.77 -25.24
N GLY A 308 14.94 38.00 -25.03
CA GLY A 308 15.51 39.24 -25.55
C GLY A 308 15.82 40.30 -24.47
N SER A 309 16.11 39.88 -23.23
CA SER A 309 16.69 40.73 -22.17
C SER A 309 18.07 40.21 -21.77
#